data_AF-A0A8T3NHP9-F1
#
_entry.id   AF-A0A8T3NHP9-F1
#
_cell.length_a   1.000
_cell.length_b   1.000
_cell.length_c   1.000
_cell.angle_alpha   90.00
_cell.angle_beta   90.00
_cell.angle_gamma   90.00
#
_symmetry.space_group_name_H-M   'P 1'
#
loop_
_entity.id
_entity.type
_entity.pdbx_description
1 polymer ?
#
loop_
_entity_poly.entity_id
_entity_poly.type
_entity_poly.pdbx_seq_one_letter_code
_entity_poly.pdbx_strand_id
1 'polypeptide(L)'
;MNRTLIERVYTYLGGMDARDWAALLRENRFAVDPEYWPRAAWATYASVRTSLLRAREDRRYARVIAAMEVYPPLFVLGSSRSGTTHLHRLLSLDERFTYPKQYQAMHPHTFLSADRRLIRRMAAALYPTRPMDNVTVDAHVPAEDEHALALLTRCSPYLERAFPRHREHYHRHRSFRAATPEDLARWKAALVWFLCRVPIARQLCATRPPLGPAATRPQARRRGTDHRAVSRHLRRLLRGPSRDSGRPASRSPFRGSRAGPGGRAQGDLSTARPRVARGMGA
;
A
#
# COMPACT_ATOMS: atom_id res chain seq x y z
N MET A 1 24.13 17.50 3.90
CA MET A 1 23.94 16.91 2.55
C MET A 1 23.14 17.90 1.73
N ASN A 2 23.63 18.31 0.57
CA ASN A 2 23.02 19.39 -0.23
C ASN A 2 21.64 18.94 -0.74
N ARG A 3 20.57 19.74 -0.53
CA ARG A 3 19.17 19.35 -0.83
C ARG A 3 18.98 18.90 -2.28
N THR A 4 19.68 19.56 -3.21
CA THR A 4 19.71 19.27 -4.64
C THR A 4 20.28 17.88 -4.96
N LEU A 5 21.25 17.40 -4.18
CA LEU A 5 21.83 16.06 -4.36
C LEU A 5 20.84 14.98 -3.92
N ILE A 6 20.13 15.21 -2.82
CA ILE A 6 19.11 14.28 -2.31
C ILE A 6 18.00 14.11 -3.34
N GLU A 7 17.51 15.19 -3.94
CA GLU A 7 16.45 15.15 -4.95
C GLU A 7 16.87 14.39 -6.24
N ARG A 8 18.14 14.51 -6.62
CA ARG A 8 18.71 13.79 -7.77
C ARG A 8 18.88 12.30 -7.54
N VAL A 9 19.11 11.88 -6.30
CA VAL A 9 19.45 10.49 -5.94
C VAL A 9 18.25 9.75 -5.35
N TYR A 10 17.31 10.46 -4.72
CA TYR A 10 16.17 9.88 -4.04
C TYR A 10 15.26 9.12 -5.01
N THR A 11 14.82 7.95 -4.57
CA THR A 11 13.87 7.10 -5.27
C THR A 11 13.00 6.37 -4.28
N TYR A 12 11.71 6.29 -4.57
CA TYR A 12 10.78 5.48 -3.79
C TYR A 12 10.97 3.97 -4.04
N LEU A 13 11.76 3.59 -5.05
CA LEU A 13 12.08 2.20 -5.40
C LEU A 13 13.27 1.64 -4.62
N GLY A 14 13.90 2.43 -3.74
CA GLY A 14 15.13 2.03 -3.04
C GLY A 14 14.97 0.81 -2.11
N GLY A 15 13.75 0.47 -1.73
CA GLY A 15 13.45 -0.71 -0.91
C GLY A 15 13.20 -2.00 -1.70
N MET A 16 13.32 -1.99 -3.02
CA MET A 16 13.17 -3.18 -3.88
C MET A 16 14.40 -4.07 -3.76
N ASP A 17 14.24 -5.39 -3.88
CA ASP A 17 15.40 -6.29 -3.97
C ASP A 17 16.05 -6.28 -5.37
N ALA A 18 17.25 -6.84 -5.49
CA ALA A 18 18.05 -6.78 -6.72
C ALA A 18 17.44 -7.61 -7.86
N ARG A 19 16.71 -8.69 -7.55
CA ARG A 19 16.06 -9.53 -8.56
C ARG A 19 14.90 -8.78 -9.19
N ASP A 20 14.03 -8.19 -8.36
CA ASP A 20 12.90 -7.43 -8.83
C ASP A 20 13.34 -6.11 -9.48
N TRP A 21 14.38 -5.45 -8.96
CA TRP A 21 14.96 -4.27 -9.61
C TRP A 21 15.49 -4.59 -11.02
N ALA A 22 16.25 -5.68 -11.17
CA ALA A 22 16.76 -6.11 -12.46
C ALA A 22 15.64 -6.58 -13.41
N ALA A 23 14.59 -7.24 -12.89
CA ALA A 23 13.41 -7.59 -13.69
C ALA A 23 12.67 -6.35 -14.18
N LEU A 24 12.46 -5.37 -13.29
CA LEU A 24 11.81 -4.11 -13.61
C LEU A 24 12.58 -3.36 -14.71
N LEU A 25 13.90 -3.24 -14.60
CA LEU A 25 14.71 -2.61 -15.64
C LEU A 25 14.59 -3.34 -16.98
N ARG A 26 14.63 -4.68 -17.00
CA ARG A 26 14.48 -5.47 -18.22
C ARG A 26 13.10 -5.32 -18.86
N GLU A 27 12.04 -5.32 -18.06
CA GLU A 27 10.66 -5.12 -18.53
C GLU A 27 10.47 -3.77 -19.22
N ASN A 28 11.14 -2.74 -18.70
CA ASN A 28 11.14 -1.40 -19.28
C ASN A 28 12.31 -1.18 -20.26
N ARG A 29 12.99 -2.24 -20.71
CA ARG A 29 14.10 -2.23 -21.69
C ARG A 29 15.24 -1.28 -21.34
N PHE A 30 15.51 -1.11 -20.04
CA PHE A 30 16.51 -0.18 -19.52
C PHE A 30 16.32 1.27 -19.98
N ALA A 31 15.08 1.67 -20.31
CA ALA A 31 14.75 3.01 -20.81
C ALA A 31 14.78 4.06 -19.68
N VAL A 32 15.98 4.38 -19.19
CA VAL A 32 16.24 5.40 -18.17
C VAL A 32 16.95 6.58 -18.83
N ASP A 33 16.32 7.76 -18.76
CA ASP A 33 16.90 8.98 -19.33
C ASP A 33 18.20 9.38 -18.57
N PRO A 34 19.22 9.95 -19.25
CA PRO A 34 20.51 10.28 -18.62
C PRO A 34 20.42 11.12 -17.35
N GLU A 35 19.44 12.03 -17.27
CA GLU A 35 19.16 12.85 -16.08
C GLU A 35 18.87 12.00 -14.83
N TYR A 36 18.34 10.79 -15.01
CA TYR A 36 17.96 9.88 -13.93
C TYR A 36 18.98 8.76 -13.67
N TRP A 37 20.13 8.75 -14.34
CA TRP A 37 21.19 7.77 -14.08
C TRP A 37 21.69 7.78 -12.63
N PRO A 38 21.90 8.93 -11.95
CA PRO A 38 22.29 8.94 -10.54
C PRO A 38 21.26 8.24 -9.64
N ARG A 39 19.96 8.46 -9.92
CA ARG A 39 18.86 7.80 -9.21
C ARG A 39 18.85 6.29 -9.46
N ALA A 40 19.05 5.86 -10.71
CA ALA A 40 19.10 4.44 -11.07
C ALA A 40 20.33 3.73 -10.50
N ALA A 41 21.49 4.39 -10.47
CA ALA A 41 22.70 3.87 -9.84
C ALA A 41 22.49 3.68 -8.33
N TRP A 42 21.88 4.66 -7.66
CA TRP A 42 21.53 4.54 -6.24
C TRP A 42 20.49 3.44 -5.97
N ALA A 43 19.44 3.33 -6.80
CA ALA A 43 18.47 2.24 -6.72
C ALA A 43 19.14 0.87 -6.87
N THR A 44 20.11 0.76 -7.78
CA THR A 44 20.90 -0.46 -7.99
C THR A 44 21.72 -0.81 -6.75
N TYR A 45 22.47 0.15 -6.20
CA TYR A 45 23.21 -0.04 -4.96
C TYR A 45 22.28 -0.42 -3.78
N ALA A 46 21.17 0.29 -3.62
CA ALA A 46 20.20 0.06 -2.56
C ALA A 46 19.58 -1.35 -2.68
N SER A 47 19.25 -1.81 -3.89
CA SER A 47 18.64 -3.12 -4.11
C SER A 47 19.58 -4.29 -3.80
N VAL A 48 20.87 -4.16 -4.09
CA VAL A 48 21.89 -5.12 -3.67
C VAL A 48 21.98 -5.20 -2.14
N ARG A 49 22.02 -4.03 -1.48
CA ARG A 49 22.01 -3.97 0.00
C ARG A 49 20.75 -4.58 0.60
N THR A 50 19.59 -4.24 0.05
CA THR A 50 18.29 -4.80 0.45
C THR A 50 18.30 -6.32 0.32
N SER A 51 18.84 -6.88 -0.76
CA SER A 51 18.92 -8.33 -0.97
C SER A 51 19.78 -9.03 0.08
N LEU A 52 20.94 -8.45 0.40
CA LEU A 52 21.82 -9.00 1.44
C LEU A 52 21.15 -8.97 2.82
N LEU A 53 20.50 -7.85 3.16
CA LEU A 53 19.79 -7.69 4.43
C LEU A 53 18.56 -8.60 4.50
N ARG A 54 17.80 -8.73 3.41
CA ARG A 54 16.68 -9.65 3.26
C ARG A 54 17.12 -11.07 3.56
N ALA A 55 18.23 -11.53 2.97
CA ALA A 55 18.72 -12.89 3.20
C ALA A 55 19.08 -13.17 4.68
N ARG A 56 19.52 -12.15 5.43
CA ARG A 56 19.77 -12.26 6.88
C ARG A 56 18.46 -12.26 7.66
N GLU A 57 17.53 -11.40 7.29
CA GLU A 57 16.22 -11.27 7.94
C GLU A 57 15.35 -12.51 7.74
N ASP A 58 15.27 -13.01 6.51
CA ASP A 58 14.54 -14.24 6.16
C ASP A 58 15.10 -15.42 6.98
N ARG A 59 16.43 -15.55 7.10
CA ARG A 59 17.05 -16.59 7.95
C ARG A 59 16.65 -16.46 9.43
N ARG A 60 16.55 -15.24 9.95
CA ARG A 60 16.25 -15.00 11.37
C ARG A 60 14.76 -15.17 11.70
N TYR A 61 13.86 -14.76 10.80
CA TYR A 61 12.44 -14.65 11.09
C TYR A 61 11.55 -15.58 10.28
N ALA A 62 12.07 -16.38 9.33
CA ALA A 62 11.26 -17.29 8.50
C ALA A 62 10.33 -18.18 9.35
N ARG A 63 10.83 -18.75 10.45
CA ARG A 63 10.04 -19.60 11.34
C ARG A 63 8.90 -18.84 12.03
N VAL A 64 9.17 -17.61 12.46
CA VAL A 64 8.17 -16.76 13.13
C VAL A 64 7.09 -16.30 12.14
N ILE A 65 7.49 -15.91 10.93
CA ILE A 65 6.57 -15.51 9.86
C ILE A 65 5.70 -16.69 9.43
N ALA A 66 6.28 -17.87 9.27
CA ALA A 66 5.55 -19.08 8.87
C ALA A 66 4.55 -19.57 9.95
N ALA A 67 4.82 -19.27 11.22
CA ALA A 67 3.92 -19.60 12.33
C ALA A 67 2.86 -18.51 12.60
N MET A 68 2.93 -17.37 11.92
CA MET A 68 2.02 -16.26 12.16
C MET A 68 0.66 -16.53 11.52
N GLU A 69 -0.40 -16.34 12.29
CA GLU A 69 -1.77 -16.35 11.79
C GLU A 69 -2.17 -14.93 11.34
N VAL A 70 -2.77 -14.83 10.16
CA VAL A 70 -3.36 -13.58 9.66
C VAL A 70 -4.77 -13.46 10.20
N TYR A 71 -4.96 -12.56 11.16
CA TYR A 71 -6.30 -12.14 11.56
C TYR A 71 -6.98 -11.41 10.39
N PRO A 72 -8.32 -11.54 10.24
CA PRO A 72 -9.07 -10.84 9.21
C PRO A 72 -8.76 -9.34 9.21
N PRO A 73 -8.11 -8.79 8.16
CA PRO A 73 -7.73 -7.38 8.13
C PRO A 73 -8.92 -6.50 7.79
N LEU A 74 -8.93 -5.28 8.32
CA LEU A 74 -9.83 -4.21 7.90
C LEU A 74 -9.22 -3.47 6.70
N PHE A 75 -9.90 -3.49 5.56
CA PHE A 75 -9.49 -2.75 4.37
C PHE A 75 -10.19 -1.40 4.30
N VAL A 76 -9.41 -0.32 4.18
CA VAL A 76 -9.92 1.02 3.91
C VAL A 76 -9.69 1.32 2.44
N LEU A 77 -10.78 1.31 1.64
CA LEU A 77 -10.74 1.53 0.20
C LEU A 77 -11.49 2.82 -0.15
N GLY A 78 -11.00 3.55 -1.15
CA GLY A 78 -11.67 4.74 -1.67
C GLY A 78 -10.83 5.46 -2.73
N SER A 79 -11.43 6.44 -3.39
CA SER A 79 -10.72 7.30 -4.33
C SER A 79 -9.74 8.24 -3.62
N SER A 80 -8.74 8.71 -4.34
CA SER A 80 -7.88 9.80 -3.86
C SER A 80 -8.74 10.98 -3.44
N ARG A 81 -8.40 11.61 -2.30
CA ARG A 81 -9.07 12.78 -1.71
C ARG A 81 -10.45 12.53 -1.07
N SER A 82 -10.90 11.28 -0.93
CA SER A 82 -12.14 10.96 -0.20
C SER A 82 -12.00 10.93 1.33
N GLY A 83 -10.82 11.26 1.86
CA GLY A 83 -10.54 11.26 3.30
C GLY A 83 -10.12 9.91 3.88
N THR A 84 -9.86 8.88 3.05
CA THR A 84 -9.36 7.57 3.49
C THR A 84 -8.09 7.66 4.34
N THR A 85 -7.15 8.55 4.02
CA THR A 85 -5.94 8.80 4.82
C THR A 85 -6.29 9.31 6.22
N HIS A 86 -7.30 10.17 6.35
CA HIS A 86 -7.73 10.70 7.63
C HIS A 86 -8.40 9.59 8.48
N LEU A 87 -9.29 8.80 7.86
CA LEU A 87 -9.90 7.65 8.51
C LEU A 87 -8.84 6.62 8.98
N HIS A 88 -7.87 6.30 8.14
CA HIS A 88 -6.79 5.37 8.49
C HIS A 88 -5.97 5.89 9.70
N ARG A 89 -5.72 7.21 9.77
CA ARG A 89 -5.06 7.83 10.93
C ARG A 89 -5.90 7.72 12.20
N LEU A 90 -7.21 7.93 12.13
CA LEU A 90 -8.10 7.78 13.30
C LEU A 90 -8.11 6.33 13.81
N LEU A 91 -8.25 5.35 12.91
CA LEU A 91 -8.19 3.93 13.26
C LEU A 91 -6.84 3.52 13.89
N SER A 92 -5.76 4.21 13.50
CA SER A 92 -4.41 3.95 14.03
C SER A 92 -4.21 4.33 15.51
N LEU A 93 -5.13 5.12 16.07
CA LEU A 93 -5.12 5.52 17.48
C LEU A 93 -5.64 4.41 18.40
N ASP A 94 -6.43 3.47 17.86
CA ASP A 94 -6.98 2.35 18.61
C ASP A 94 -5.95 1.22 18.70
N GLU A 95 -5.54 0.89 19.93
CA GLU A 95 -4.48 -0.09 20.19
C GLU A 95 -4.82 -1.52 19.75
N ARG A 96 -6.11 -1.82 19.55
CA ARG A 96 -6.60 -3.12 19.05
C ARG A 96 -6.16 -3.38 17.61
N PHE A 97 -5.94 -2.31 16.84
CA PHE A 97 -5.49 -2.42 15.46
C PHE A 97 -3.97 -2.35 15.35
N THR A 98 -3.46 -3.02 14.32
CA THR A 98 -2.09 -2.87 13.84
C THR A 98 -2.13 -2.45 12.39
N TYR A 99 -1.21 -1.57 12.02
CA TYR A 99 -1.17 -0.94 10.70
C TYR A 99 0.28 -0.85 10.20
N PRO A 100 0.49 -0.87 8.88
CA PRO A 100 1.81 -0.65 8.30
C PRO A 100 2.26 0.79 8.53
N LYS A 101 3.50 0.94 8.98
CA LYS A 101 4.16 2.23 9.15
C LYS A 101 4.90 2.61 7.88
N GLN A 102 5.08 3.90 7.65
CA GLN A 102 5.74 4.40 6.43
C GLN A 102 7.10 3.75 6.15
N TYR A 103 7.95 3.57 7.16
CA TYR A 103 9.24 2.90 6.93
C TYR A 103 9.09 1.42 6.53
N GLN A 104 8.06 0.73 7.00
CA GLN A 104 7.79 -0.67 6.67
C GLN A 104 7.30 -0.78 5.23
N ALA A 105 6.46 0.16 4.80
CA ALA A 105 6.00 0.23 3.42
C ALA A 105 7.15 0.56 2.44
N MET A 106 8.11 1.38 2.88
CA MET A 106 9.27 1.77 2.06
C MET A 106 10.40 0.73 2.04
N HIS A 107 10.50 -0.14 3.06
CA HIS A 107 11.53 -1.18 3.15
C HIS A 107 10.92 -2.52 3.50
N PRO A 108 9.98 -3.03 2.68
CA PRO A 108 9.16 -4.16 3.05
C PRO A 108 9.98 -5.42 3.22
N HIS A 109 11.17 -5.56 2.63
CA HIS A 109 12.01 -6.75 2.82
C HIS A 109 12.77 -6.81 4.15
N THR A 110 13.08 -5.68 4.79
CA THR A 110 14.14 -5.62 5.82
C THR A 110 13.72 -4.92 7.12
N PHE A 111 12.44 -4.63 7.29
CA PHE A 111 11.98 -3.78 8.40
C PHE A 111 11.95 -4.48 9.76
N LEU A 112 12.03 -5.82 9.85
CA LEU A 112 12.01 -6.51 11.15
C LEU A 112 13.35 -6.35 11.91
N SER A 113 14.45 -6.22 11.16
CA SER A 113 15.79 -6.04 11.71
C SER A 113 16.17 -4.57 11.87
N ALA A 114 15.38 -3.65 11.33
CA ALA A 114 15.72 -2.24 11.28
C ALA A 114 15.60 -1.56 12.66
N ASP A 115 16.60 -0.74 13.01
CA ASP A 115 16.57 0.05 14.24
C ASP A 115 15.68 1.29 14.06
N ARG A 116 14.65 1.41 14.90
CA ARG A 116 13.69 2.53 14.87
C ARG A 116 14.35 3.89 15.03
N ARG A 117 15.36 4.01 15.90
CA ARG A 117 16.04 5.30 16.17
C ARG A 117 16.85 5.72 14.95
N LEU A 118 17.52 4.76 14.30
CA LEU A 118 18.25 5.01 13.07
C LEU A 118 17.29 5.41 11.93
N ILE A 119 16.18 4.68 11.76
CA ILE A 119 15.16 4.99 10.75
C ILE A 119 14.59 6.40 10.96
N ARG A 120 14.24 6.76 12.20
CA ARG A 120 13.72 8.10 12.52
C ARG A 120 14.72 9.20 12.18
N ARG A 121 16.00 9.01 12.53
CA ARG A 121 17.08 9.96 12.21
C ARG A 121 17.28 10.10 10.70
N MET A 122 17.25 8.99 9.96
CA MET A 122 17.39 9.00 8.50
C MET A 122 16.20 9.68 7.81
N ALA A 123 14.97 9.43 8.26
CA ALA A 123 13.77 10.04 7.70
C ALA A 123 13.76 11.57 7.88
N ALA A 124 14.07 12.04 9.10
CA ALA A 124 14.16 13.48 9.39
C ALA A 124 15.25 14.18 8.57
N ALA A 125 16.35 13.48 8.23
CA ALA A 125 17.44 14.01 7.44
C ALA A 125 17.14 14.07 5.92
N LEU A 126 16.22 13.25 5.41
CA LEU A 126 15.87 13.21 3.98
C LEU A 126 14.80 14.25 3.62
N TYR A 127 13.69 14.28 4.37
CA TYR A 127 12.61 15.25 4.15
C TYR A 127 11.94 15.56 5.51
N PRO A 128 12.20 16.73 6.12
CA PRO A 128 11.56 17.09 7.40
C PRO A 128 10.04 17.27 7.25
N THR A 129 9.58 17.71 6.08
CA THR A 129 8.16 17.89 5.72
C THR A 129 7.87 17.34 4.32
N ARG A 130 6.61 17.04 4.03
CA ARG A 130 6.20 16.54 2.72
C ARG A 130 6.39 17.65 1.67
N PRO A 131 6.82 17.35 0.43
CA PRO A 131 6.98 18.38 -0.60
C PRO A 131 5.67 19.10 -0.98
N MET A 132 4.54 18.45 -0.76
CA MET A 132 3.21 18.94 -1.14
C MET A 132 2.51 19.74 -0.03
N ASP A 133 2.89 19.53 1.25
CA ASP A 133 2.27 20.20 2.38
C ASP A 133 3.23 20.29 3.57
N ASN A 134 3.04 21.27 4.47
CA ASN A 134 3.94 21.50 5.60
C ASN A 134 3.77 20.47 6.75
N VAL A 135 3.26 19.27 6.45
CA VAL A 135 3.11 18.20 7.44
C VAL A 135 4.42 17.44 7.55
N THR A 136 4.83 17.20 8.78
CA THR A 136 6.05 16.46 9.11
C THR A 136 5.99 15.02 8.61
N VAL A 137 7.09 14.57 8.02
CA VAL A 137 7.26 13.16 7.61
C VAL A 137 7.81 12.39 8.80
N ASP A 138 6.95 11.73 9.57
CA ASP A 138 7.39 10.75 10.56
C ASP A 138 7.37 9.35 9.92
N ALA A 139 8.50 8.65 10.00
CA ALA A 139 8.66 7.29 9.54
C ALA A 139 7.65 6.30 10.17
N HIS A 140 7.10 6.63 11.33
CA HIS A 140 6.18 5.81 12.11
C HIS A 140 4.69 6.11 11.89
N VAL A 141 4.34 7.06 11.03
CA VAL A 141 2.93 7.31 10.69
C VAL A 141 2.31 6.12 9.92
N PRO A 142 0.98 5.96 9.98
CA PRO A 142 0.27 5.00 9.13
C PRO A 142 0.53 5.30 7.66
N ALA A 143 0.81 4.26 6.89
CA ALA A 143 1.08 4.35 5.45
C ALA A 143 0.22 3.38 4.65
N GLU A 144 0.11 3.65 3.36
CA GLU A 144 -0.55 2.75 2.42
C GLU A 144 0.33 1.51 2.16
N ASP A 145 -0.30 0.36 1.99
CA ASP A 145 0.33 -0.92 1.68
C ASP A 145 0.76 -1.03 0.21
N GLU A 146 0.14 -0.26 -0.68
CA GLU A 146 0.44 -0.25 -2.12
C GLU A 146 1.91 0.01 -2.43
N HIS A 147 2.57 0.89 -1.67
CA HIS A 147 4.02 1.10 -1.76
C HIS A 147 4.81 -0.18 -1.50
N ALA A 148 4.45 -0.93 -0.46
CA ALA A 148 5.10 -2.20 -0.13
C ALA A 148 4.89 -3.21 -1.26
N LEU A 149 3.65 -3.30 -1.76
CA LEU A 149 3.27 -4.26 -2.81
C LEU A 149 4.01 -3.98 -4.12
N ALA A 150 4.21 -2.71 -4.48
CA ALA A 150 5.02 -2.32 -5.63
C ALA A 150 6.46 -2.86 -5.52
N LEU A 151 7.09 -2.73 -4.35
CA LEU A 151 8.46 -3.18 -4.10
C LEU A 151 8.58 -4.70 -4.01
N LEU A 152 7.54 -5.39 -3.55
CA LEU A 152 7.53 -6.85 -3.34
C LEU A 152 7.15 -7.68 -4.57
N THR A 153 6.43 -7.09 -5.53
CA THR A 153 5.76 -7.88 -6.57
C THR A 153 5.96 -7.37 -7.97
N ARG A 154 6.19 -6.07 -8.12
CA ARG A 154 6.08 -5.31 -9.38
C ARG A 154 4.67 -5.31 -10.01
N CYS A 155 3.66 -5.81 -9.31
CA CYS A 155 2.27 -5.81 -9.73
C CYS A 155 1.54 -4.62 -9.08
N SER A 156 1.93 -3.40 -9.45
CA SER A 156 1.38 -2.17 -8.87
C SER A 156 1.29 -1.05 -9.90
N PRO A 157 0.19 -0.27 -9.92
CA PRO A 157 0.12 0.94 -10.73
C PRO A 157 1.15 2.01 -10.33
N TYR A 158 1.71 1.98 -9.12
CA TYR A 158 2.67 3.00 -8.69
C TYR A 158 3.93 3.05 -9.57
N LEU A 159 4.30 1.91 -10.18
CA LEU A 159 5.44 1.82 -11.07
C LEU A 159 5.31 2.67 -12.33
N GLU A 160 4.09 3.03 -12.72
CA GLU A 160 3.84 3.95 -13.84
C GLU A 160 4.50 5.33 -13.63
N ARG A 161 4.71 5.74 -12.36
CA ARG A 161 5.40 6.98 -12.01
C ARG A 161 6.90 6.93 -12.30
N ALA A 162 7.51 5.74 -12.21
CA ALA A 162 8.93 5.56 -12.54
C ALA A 162 9.14 5.31 -14.04
N PHE A 163 8.20 4.60 -14.68
CA PHE A 163 8.28 4.25 -16.10
C PHE A 163 7.02 4.70 -16.87
N PRO A 164 6.82 6.01 -17.08
CA PRO A 164 5.59 6.55 -17.68
C PRO A 164 5.40 6.10 -19.14
N ARG A 165 6.49 5.81 -19.87
CA ARG A 165 6.45 5.30 -21.25
C ARG A 165 5.75 3.94 -21.37
N HIS A 166 5.73 3.16 -20.29
CA HIS A 166 5.07 1.85 -20.22
C HIS A 166 3.85 1.86 -19.28
N ARG A 167 3.24 3.02 -19.00
CA ARG A 167 2.11 3.14 -18.05
C ARG A 167 0.96 2.15 -18.27
N GLU A 168 0.59 1.87 -19.52
CA GLU A 168 -0.50 0.95 -19.86
C GLU A 168 -0.23 -0.49 -19.36
N HIS A 169 1.05 -0.88 -19.28
CA HIS A 169 1.47 -2.14 -18.71
C HIS A 169 1.07 -2.27 -17.23
N TYR A 170 1.08 -1.18 -16.47
CA TYR A 170 0.81 -1.18 -15.02
C TYR A 170 -0.66 -0.89 -14.70
N HIS A 171 -1.43 -0.33 -15.65
CA HIS A 171 -2.86 -0.05 -15.48
C HIS A 171 -3.67 -1.31 -15.13
N ARG A 172 -3.28 -2.49 -15.63
CA ARG A 172 -3.94 -3.77 -15.31
C ARG A 172 -3.91 -4.13 -13.82
N HIS A 173 -2.94 -3.61 -13.07
CA HIS A 173 -2.80 -3.83 -11.63
C HIS A 173 -3.66 -2.86 -10.80
N ARG A 174 -4.35 -1.87 -11.40
CA ARG A 174 -5.25 -0.96 -10.65
C ARG A 174 -6.48 -1.65 -10.09
N SER A 175 -7.08 -2.54 -10.87
CA SER A 175 -8.30 -3.27 -10.47
C SER A 175 -8.12 -4.79 -10.45
N PHE A 176 -6.97 -5.27 -10.93
CA PHE A 176 -6.68 -6.68 -11.16
C PHE A 176 -7.68 -7.43 -12.07
N ARG A 177 -8.65 -6.74 -12.70
CA ARG A 177 -9.63 -7.36 -13.62
C ARG A 177 -8.98 -7.87 -14.91
N ALA A 178 -7.93 -7.18 -15.35
CA ALA A 178 -7.15 -7.53 -16.54
C ALA A 178 -5.75 -8.06 -16.19
N ALA A 179 -5.48 -8.33 -14.90
CA ALA A 179 -4.22 -8.92 -14.48
C ALA A 179 -4.19 -10.42 -14.78
N THR A 180 -2.99 -10.97 -15.00
CA THR A 180 -2.84 -12.40 -15.18
C THR A 180 -3.13 -13.14 -13.86
N PRO A 181 -3.52 -14.42 -13.92
CA PRO A 181 -3.67 -15.23 -12.71
C PRO A 181 -2.39 -15.30 -11.86
N GLU A 182 -1.23 -15.27 -12.52
CA GLU A 182 0.09 -15.27 -11.88
C GLU A 182 0.38 -13.96 -11.14
N ASP A 183 0.07 -12.81 -11.75
CA ASP A 183 0.19 -11.50 -11.10
C ASP A 183 -0.71 -11.42 -9.87
N LEU A 184 -1.96 -11.89 -10.00
CA LEU A 184 -2.92 -11.91 -8.90
C LEU A 184 -2.44 -12.83 -7.76
N ALA A 185 -1.89 -14.01 -8.08
CA ALA A 185 -1.36 -14.93 -7.08
C ALA A 185 -0.14 -14.35 -6.36
N ARG A 186 0.79 -13.75 -7.12
CA ARG A 186 1.97 -13.07 -6.59
C ARG A 186 1.59 -11.92 -5.66
N TRP A 187 0.66 -11.08 -6.09
CA TRP A 187 0.16 -9.95 -5.30
C TRP A 187 -0.50 -10.41 -4.00
N LYS A 188 -1.39 -11.41 -4.07
CA LYS A 188 -2.05 -11.99 -2.89
C LYS A 188 -1.04 -12.58 -1.90
N ALA A 189 -0.06 -13.33 -2.40
CA ALA A 189 0.98 -13.92 -1.56
C ALA A 189 1.83 -12.86 -0.86
N ALA A 190 2.22 -11.80 -1.57
CA ALA A 190 3.00 -10.71 -1.01
C ALA A 190 2.22 -9.89 0.01
N LEU A 191 0.94 -9.61 -0.23
CA LEU A 191 0.07 -8.93 0.73
C LEU A 191 -0.01 -9.71 2.04
N VAL A 192 -0.32 -11.01 1.97
CA VAL A 192 -0.39 -11.88 3.15
C VAL A 192 0.94 -11.91 3.89
N TRP A 193 2.04 -12.09 3.16
CA TRP A 193 3.38 -12.13 3.75
C TRP A 193 3.75 -10.80 4.42
N PHE A 194 3.42 -9.66 3.81
CA PHE A 194 3.64 -8.35 4.39
C PHE A 194 2.80 -8.15 5.66
N LEU A 195 1.50 -8.48 5.61
CA LEU A 195 0.58 -8.37 6.75
C LEU A 195 0.99 -9.26 7.93
N CYS A 196 1.52 -10.47 7.71
CA CYS A 196 2.08 -11.30 8.79
C CYS A 196 3.22 -10.61 9.54
N ARG A 197 4.00 -9.78 8.85
CA ARG A 197 5.22 -9.19 9.42
C ARG A 197 4.95 -7.93 10.23
N VAL A 198 3.88 -7.20 9.96
CA VAL A 198 3.56 -5.96 10.67
C VAL A 198 3.34 -6.20 12.19
N PRO A 199 2.54 -7.20 12.63
CA PRO A 199 2.40 -7.51 14.05
C PRO A 199 3.70 -8.00 14.70
N ILE A 200 4.51 -8.79 13.98
CA ILE A 200 5.83 -9.24 14.47
C ILE A 200 6.71 -8.03 14.77
N ALA A 201 6.77 -7.05 13.86
CA ALA A 201 7.52 -5.82 14.10
C ALA A 201 7.01 -5.08 15.34
N ARG A 202 5.69 -4.98 15.53
CA ARG A 202 5.10 -4.34 16.72
C ARG A 202 5.52 -5.06 18.00
N GLN A 203 5.49 -6.39 18.03
CA GLN A 203 5.91 -7.20 19.18
C GLN A 203 7.41 -7.04 19.48
N LEU A 204 8.26 -7.10 18.45
CA LEU A 204 9.70 -6.87 18.59
C LEU A 204 10.00 -5.48 19.17
N CYS A 205 9.21 -4.48 18.78
CA CYS A 205 9.30 -3.14 19.36
C CYS A 205 8.88 -3.09 20.82
N ALA A 206 7.85 -3.84 21.24
CA ALA A 206 7.41 -3.90 22.64
C ALA A 206 8.43 -4.63 23.53
N THR A 207 9.06 -5.70 23.02
CA THR A 207 10.09 -6.48 23.75
C THR A 207 11.46 -5.79 23.82
N ARG A 208 11.66 -4.70 23.07
CA ARG A 208 12.82 -3.80 23.17
C ARG A 208 12.38 -2.51 23.86
N PRO A 209 12.13 -2.51 25.19
CA PRO A 209 11.88 -1.26 25.89
C PRO A 209 13.13 -0.36 25.77
N PRO A 210 13.00 0.98 25.85
CA PRO A 210 14.15 1.78 26.26
C PRO A 210 14.64 1.19 27.58
N LEU A 211 15.93 0.87 27.68
CA LEU A 211 16.55 0.32 28.89
C LEU A 211 16.11 1.17 30.11
N GLY A 212 15.18 0.60 30.86
CA GLY A 212 14.53 1.09 32.07
C GLY A 212 14.08 -0.16 32.82
N PRO A 213 13.97 -0.12 34.16
CA PRO A 213 13.96 -1.33 34.97
C PRO A 213 12.74 -2.20 34.64
N ALA A 214 13.02 -3.50 34.57
CA ALA A 214 12.20 -4.59 34.09
C ALA A 214 10.68 -4.42 34.28
N ALA A 215 9.95 -4.42 33.17
CA ALA A 215 8.51 -4.67 33.15
C ALA A 215 8.21 -5.99 32.42
N THR A 216 7.32 -6.75 33.05
CA THR A 216 6.98 -8.16 32.88
C THR A 216 6.58 -8.53 31.44
N ARG A 217 7.08 -9.67 30.95
CA ARG A 217 6.70 -10.27 29.66
C ARG A 217 5.22 -10.70 29.69
N PRO A 218 4.37 -10.34 28.70
CA PRO A 218 3.07 -10.99 28.55
C PRO A 218 3.27 -12.39 27.95
N GLN A 219 2.81 -13.42 28.67
CA GLN A 219 2.69 -14.78 28.14
C GLN A 219 1.62 -14.81 27.04
N ALA A 220 2.04 -14.96 25.78
CA ALA A 220 1.13 -15.33 24.70
C ALA A 220 0.71 -16.80 24.89
N ARG A 221 -0.55 -17.03 25.26
CA ARG A 221 -1.16 -18.36 25.31
C ARG A 221 -1.04 -19.04 23.95
N ARG A 222 -0.24 -20.10 23.87
CA ARG A 222 -0.21 -21.04 22.74
C ARG A 222 -1.51 -21.83 22.75
N ARG A 223 -2.47 -21.47 21.88
CA ARG A 223 -3.46 -22.45 21.40
C ARG A 223 -2.95 -22.98 20.07
N GLY A 224 -2.66 -24.28 20.03
CA GLY A 224 -2.21 -24.96 18.83
C GLY A 224 -3.37 -25.03 17.82
N THR A 225 -3.09 -24.70 16.56
CA THR A 225 -4.05 -24.88 15.48
C THR A 225 -3.34 -25.37 14.22
N ASP A 226 -3.97 -26.36 13.59
CA ASP A 226 -3.50 -27.15 12.46
C ASP A 226 -3.16 -26.30 11.22
N HIS A 227 -1.92 -26.43 10.76
CA HIS A 227 -1.33 -25.73 9.61
C HIS A 227 -2.09 -25.97 8.28
N ARG A 228 -2.93 -27.01 8.17
CA ARG A 228 -3.78 -27.27 6.98
C ARG A 228 -5.05 -26.42 6.90
N ALA A 229 -5.42 -25.68 7.94
CA ALA A 229 -6.61 -24.82 7.96
C ALA A 229 -6.35 -23.42 7.38
N VAL A 230 -5.14 -22.88 7.55
CA VAL A 230 -4.74 -21.52 7.15
C VAL A 230 -4.82 -21.32 5.63
N SER A 231 -4.36 -22.32 4.87
CA SER A 231 -4.44 -22.29 3.41
C SER A 231 -5.88 -22.48 2.88
N ARG A 232 -6.82 -23.02 3.68
CA ARG A 232 -8.25 -23.09 3.32
C ARG A 232 -9.00 -21.80 3.64
N HIS A 233 -8.68 -21.12 4.75
CA HIS A 233 -9.30 -19.85 5.11
C HIS A 233 -8.89 -18.71 4.16
N LEU A 234 -7.61 -18.63 3.80
CA LEU A 234 -7.10 -17.72 2.77
C LEU A 234 -7.74 -17.99 1.39
N ARG A 235 -7.91 -19.27 1.01
CA ARG A 235 -8.62 -19.62 -0.23
C ARG A 235 -10.11 -19.23 -0.20
N ARG A 236 -10.74 -19.14 0.97
CA ARG A 236 -12.12 -18.67 1.13
C ARG A 236 -12.22 -17.14 1.07
N LEU A 237 -11.34 -16.41 1.73
CA LEU A 237 -11.31 -14.93 1.67
C LEU A 237 -10.96 -14.40 0.27
N LEU A 238 -10.15 -15.15 -0.48
CA LEU A 238 -9.64 -14.75 -1.80
C LEU A 238 -10.45 -15.29 -2.99
N ARG A 239 -11.43 -16.17 -2.75
CA ARG A 239 -12.50 -16.50 -3.69
C ARG A 239 -13.65 -15.55 -3.38
N GLY A 240 -13.78 -14.47 -4.13
CA GLY A 240 -15.03 -13.70 -4.16
C GLY A 240 -16.22 -14.64 -4.46
N PRO A 241 -17.47 -14.19 -4.23
CA PRO A 241 -18.64 -15.05 -4.36
C PRO A 241 -18.62 -15.78 -5.71
N SER A 242 -18.67 -17.11 -5.65
CA SER A 242 -18.73 -17.99 -6.82
C SER A 242 -19.92 -17.59 -7.67
N ARG A 243 -19.67 -17.25 -8.94
CA ARG A 243 -20.70 -17.19 -9.98
C ARG A 243 -21.16 -18.62 -10.23
N ASP A 244 -22.17 -19.06 -9.48
CA ASP A 244 -23.02 -20.16 -9.93
C ASP A 244 -24.40 -20.09 -9.27
N SER A 245 -25.34 -19.50 -10.00
CA SER A 245 -26.72 -19.94 -10.10
C SER A 245 -27.41 -19.08 -11.15
N GLY A 246 -27.58 -19.61 -12.35
CA GLY A 246 -28.48 -19.05 -13.34
C GLY A 246 -29.92 -19.10 -12.82
N ARG A 247 -30.56 -17.93 -12.73
CA ARG A 247 -31.98 -17.67 -13.06
C ARG A 247 -32.29 -16.18 -12.87
N PRO A 248 -33.11 -15.56 -13.74
CA PRO A 248 -33.36 -14.12 -13.69
C PRO A 248 -34.45 -13.82 -12.66
N ALA A 249 -34.10 -13.10 -11.59
CA ALA A 249 -35.07 -12.52 -10.68
C ALA A 249 -35.37 -11.09 -11.14
N SER A 250 -36.47 -10.96 -11.88
CA SER A 250 -37.18 -9.71 -12.08
C SER A 250 -37.74 -9.19 -10.74
N ARG A 251 -38.01 -7.87 -10.73
CA ARG A 251 -38.81 -7.08 -9.76
C ARG A 251 -38.02 -6.29 -8.70
N SER A 252 -37.88 -5.01 -9.03
CA SER A 252 -37.74 -3.88 -8.10
C SER A 252 -38.93 -3.80 -7.13
N PRO A 253 -38.72 -3.49 -5.84
CA PRO A 253 -39.79 -3.01 -4.98
C PRO A 253 -39.49 -1.57 -4.54
N PHE A 254 -39.67 -0.60 -5.43
CA PHE A 254 -39.99 0.77 -5.00
C PHE A 254 -41.48 0.98 -5.19
N ARG A 255 -42.22 0.66 -4.12
CA ARG A 255 -43.66 0.87 -3.99
C ARG A 255 -43.89 2.36 -3.73
N GLY A 256 -44.47 3.04 -4.71
CA GLY A 256 -44.96 4.41 -4.57
C GLY A 256 -46.09 4.49 -3.55
N SER A 257 -46.03 5.50 -2.69
CA SER A 257 -47.15 5.98 -1.89
C SER A 257 -47.78 7.16 -2.64
N ARG A 258 -49.06 7.01 -3.01
CA ARG A 258 -49.93 8.07 -3.53
C ARG A 258 -50.99 8.40 -2.47
N ALA A 259 -51.14 9.69 -2.19
CA ALA A 259 -52.37 10.41 -1.84
C ALA A 259 -51.97 11.89 -1.75
N GLY A 260 -52.63 12.92 -2.26
CA GLY A 260 -53.95 13.17 -2.85
C GLY A 260 -54.04 14.68 -3.12
N PRO A 261 -55.15 15.22 -3.67
CA PRO A 261 -55.12 16.11 -4.83
C PRO A 261 -55.33 17.60 -4.54
N GLY A 262 -54.95 18.46 -5.50
CA GLY A 262 -55.48 19.83 -5.62
C GLY A 262 -54.62 20.80 -6.42
N GLY A 263 -55.23 21.52 -7.37
CA GLY A 263 -54.75 22.82 -7.83
C GLY A 263 -54.17 22.89 -9.25
N ARG A 264 -54.95 23.48 -10.16
CA ARG A 264 -54.58 23.90 -11.52
C ARG A 264 -53.47 24.97 -11.51
N ALA A 265 -52.65 25.03 -12.56
CA ALA A 265 -52.52 26.20 -13.44
C ALA A 265 -51.38 26.05 -14.48
N GLN A 266 -51.63 26.61 -15.66
CA GLN A 266 -50.76 26.80 -16.82
C GLN A 266 -49.40 27.44 -16.54
N GLY A 267 -48.45 27.20 -17.45
CA GLY A 267 -47.24 28.02 -17.60
C GLY A 267 -46.21 27.43 -18.55
N ASP A 268 -46.46 27.59 -19.85
CA ASP A 268 -45.49 27.41 -20.93
C ASP A 268 -44.35 28.46 -20.80
N LEU A 269 -43.11 28.11 -21.20
CA LEU A 269 -42.06 29.02 -21.73
C LEU A 269 -40.68 28.33 -21.84
N SER A 270 -40.40 27.89 -23.06
CA SER A 270 -39.16 28.02 -23.85
C SER A 270 -37.99 28.87 -23.30
N THR A 271 -36.77 28.44 -23.67
CA THR A 271 -35.49 29.22 -23.84
C THR A 271 -34.84 29.78 -22.56
N ALA A 272 -33.52 29.80 -22.31
CA ALA A 272 -32.33 29.80 -23.16
C ALA A 272 -31.07 29.40 -22.34
N ARG A 273 -30.00 28.98 -23.06
CA ARG A 273 -28.63 28.82 -22.54
C ARG A 273 -27.95 30.19 -22.31
N PRO A 274 -26.92 30.29 -21.44
CA PRO A 274 -25.90 31.32 -21.59
C PRO A 274 -24.55 30.80 -22.10
N ARG A 275 -23.93 31.68 -22.88
CA ARG A 275 -22.70 31.59 -23.66
C ARG A 275 -21.42 31.70 -22.82
N VAL A 276 -20.36 31.14 -23.40
CA VAL A 276 -18.94 31.36 -23.16
C VAL A 276 -18.54 32.81 -23.46
N ALA A 277 -17.72 33.42 -22.60
CA ALA A 277 -17.01 34.67 -22.89
C ALA A 277 -15.49 34.43 -22.82
N ARG A 278 -14.82 34.69 -23.96
CA ARG A 278 -13.37 34.95 -24.07
C ARG A 278 -13.12 36.43 -23.74
N GLY A 279 -11.99 36.73 -23.11
CA GLY A 279 -11.44 38.08 -23.01
C GLY A 279 -9.91 38.01 -22.95
N MET A 280 -9.26 38.59 -23.96
CA MET A 280 -7.83 38.88 -24.08
C MET A 280 -7.58 40.36 -23.79
N GLY A 281 -6.37 40.70 -23.35
CA GLY A 281 -5.80 42.06 -23.25
C GLY A 281 -5.43 42.41 -21.80
N ALA A 282 -4.24 42.87 -21.45
CA ALA A 282 -3.02 43.24 -22.18
C ALA A 282 -1.80 42.95 -21.29
#